data_AF-A0A410FRV0-F1
#
_entry.id   AF-A0A410FRV0-F1
#
_cell.length_a   1.000
_cell.length_b   1.000
_cell.length_c   1.000
_cell.angle_alpha   90.00
_cell.angle_beta   90.00
_cell.angle_gamma   90.00
#
_symmetry.space_group_name_H-M   'P 1'
#
loop_
_entity.id
_entity.type
_entity.pdbx_description
1 polymer ?
#
loop_
_entity_poly.entity_id
_entity_poly.type
_entity_poly.pdbx_seq_one_letter_code
_entity_poly.pdbx_strand_id
1 'polypeptide(L)'
;MTFFSPAVLVAVLGGVAIAFQSLFSGVIGSKVGVFESVFIVHAGGLLLAAAIMAFLRGGNLGVWHTVPWYTLSAGFLGVAIVGTISYTVPRIGLASTLTVAIAAQLAIGALLDHFGLLGAMQRTFDLPRIAGLVALALGTWLVVR
;
A
#
# COMPACT_ATOMS: atom_id res chain seq x y z
N MET A 1 -9.26 -1.88 21.92
CA MET A 1 -8.32 -1.18 21.04
C MET A 1 -8.36 0.29 21.40
N THR A 2 -7.32 0.81 22.05
CA THR A 2 -7.25 2.24 22.39
C THR A 2 -6.87 3.01 21.13
N PHE A 3 -7.79 3.86 20.65
CA PHE A 3 -7.58 4.74 19.49
C PHE A 3 -6.37 5.68 19.63
N PHE A 4 -5.79 5.81 20.83
CA PHE A 4 -4.65 6.66 21.17
C PHE A 4 -3.31 5.91 21.29
N SER A 5 -3.16 4.75 20.65
CA SER A 5 -1.86 4.06 20.64
C SER A 5 -0.86 4.75 19.68
N PRO A 6 0.45 4.76 19.98
CA PRO A 6 1.48 5.25 19.06
C PRO A 6 1.41 4.62 17.66
N ALA A 7 0.93 3.38 17.57
CA ALA A 7 0.73 2.69 16.30
C ALA A 7 -0.30 3.38 15.39
N VAL A 8 -1.35 3.98 15.96
CA VAL A 8 -2.35 4.76 15.19
C VAL A 8 -1.69 5.99 14.59
N LEU A 9 -0.84 6.70 15.34
CA LEU A 9 -0.12 7.85 14.82
C LEU A 9 0.82 7.46 13.66
N VAL A 10 1.54 6.35 13.80
CA VAL A 10 2.39 5.81 12.72
C VAL A 10 1.55 5.45 11.49
N ALA A 11 0.39 4.84 11.67
CA ALA A 11 -0.52 4.54 10.58
C ALA A 11 -1.03 5.80 9.86
N VAL A 12 -1.36 6.86 10.61
CA VAL A 12 -1.75 8.16 10.04
C VAL A 12 -0.62 8.78 9.24
N LEU A 13 0.60 8.81 9.77
CA LEU A 13 1.79 9.29 9.04
C LEU A 13 2.06 8.47 7.78
N GLY A 14 1.89 7.15 7.85
CA GLY A 14 1.95 6.27 6.68
C GLY A 14 0.91 6.64 5.62
N GLY A 15 -0.33 6.93 6.03
CA GLY A 15 -1.39 7.39 5.12
C GLY A 15 -1.05 8.71 4.42
N VAL A 16 -0.48 9.67 5.15
CA VAL A 16 0.01 10.94 4.57
C VAL A 16 1.12 10.67 3.57
N ALA A 17 2.08 9.81 3.91
CA ALA A 17 3.17 9.43 3.00
C ALA A 17 2.65 8.76 1.73
N ILE A 18 1.66 7.87 1.83
CA ILE A 18 1.01 7.21 0.66
C ILE A 18 0.39 8.24 -0.27
N ALA A 19 -0.31 9.25 0.28
CA ALA A 19 -0.92 10.31 -0.53
C ALA A 19 0.12 11.09 -1.34
N PHE A 20 1.21 11.52 -0.70
CA PHE A 20 2.30 12.22 -1.39
C PHE A 20 3.04 11.34 -2.39
N GLN A 21 3.40 10.11 -2.01
CA GLN A 21 4.06 9.17 -2.92
C GLN A 21 3.20 8.90 -4.16
N SER A 22 1.89 8.76 -3.97
CA SER A 22 0.97 8.50 -5.06
C SER A 22 0.86 9.69 -6.01
N LEU A 23 0.76 10.92 -5.46
CA LEU A 23 0.79 12.15 -6.24
C LEU A 23 2.08 12.26 -7.05
N PHE A 24 3.24 12.09 -6.41
CA PHE A 24 4.54 12.21 -7.07
C PHE A 24 4.73 11.17 -8.16
N SER A 25 4.28 9.94 -7.93
CA SER A 25 4.35 8.86 -8.92
C SER A 25 3.46 9.15 -10.13
N GLY A 26 2.26 9.68 -9.91
CA GLY A 26 1.40 10.20 -10.97
C GLY A 26 2.08 11.31 -11.79
N VAL A 27 2.64 12.31 -11.12
CA VAL A 27 3.34 13.43 -11.77
C VAL A 27 4.51 12.93 -12.61
N ILE A 28 5.42 12.13 -12.04
CA ILE A 28 6.56 11.55 -12.77
C ILE A 28 6.04 10.71 -13.94
N GLY A 29 5.06 9.83 -13.70
CA GLY A 29 4.45 8.98 -14.71
C GLY A 29 3.91 9.74 -15.91
N SER A 30 3.23 10.87 -15.68
CA SER A 30 2.71 11.75 -16.73
C SER A 30 3.80 12.48 -17.53
N LYS A 31 5.00 12.64 -16.98
CA LYS A 31 6.09 13.43 -17.58
C LYS A 31 7.12 12.59 -18.30
N VAL A 32 7.51 11.46 -17.73
CA VAL A 32 8.61 10.65 -18.25
C VAL A 32 8.23 9.20 -18.57
N GLY A 33 7.00 8.78 -18.26
CA GLY A 33 6.51 7.42 -18.53
C GLY A 33 6.31 6.59 -17.26
N VAL A 34 5.46 5.57 -17.37
CA VAL A 34 5.03 4.74 -16.24
C VAL A 34 6.18 3.90 -15.69
N PHE A 35 6.95 3.25 -16.57
CA PHE A 35 8.05 2.38 -16.16
C PHE A 35 9.23 3.19 -15.59
N GLU A 36 9.51 4.35 -16.17
CA GLU A 36 10.50 5.31 -15.70
C GLU A 36 10.11 5.84 -14.31
N SER A 37 8.83 6.14 -14.10
CA SER A 37 8.32 6.53 -12.78
C SER A 37 8.50 5.43 -11.75
N VAL A 38 8.19 4.18 -12.09
CA VAL A 38 8.41 3.03 -11.22
C VAL A 38 9.89 2.92 -10.85
N PHE A 39 10.78 3.02 -11.83
CA PHE A 39 12.22 2.93 -11.61
C PHE A 39 12.72 4.03 -10.68
N ILE A 40 12.35 5.29 -10.93
CA ILE A 40 12.78 6.44 -10.10
C ILE A 40 12.31 6.28 -8.66
N VAL A 41 11.04 5.91 -8.45
CA VAL A 41 10.46 5.76 -7.10
C VAL A 41 11.13 4.63 -6.34
N HIS A 42 11.34 3.47 -6.97
CA HIS A 42 11.96 2.32 -6.32
C HIS A 42 13.46 2.52 -6.09
N ALA A 43 14.18 3.15 -7.02
CA ALA A 43 15.59 3.49 -6.84
C ALA A 43 15.78 4.45 -5.66
N GLY A 44 14.97 5.51 -5.57
CA GLY A 44 15.00 6.46 -4.45
C GLY A 44 14.69 5.79 -3.11
N GLY A 45 13.66 4.93 -3.07
CA GLY A 45 13.30 4.16 -1.88
C GLY A 45 14.41 3.21 -1.43
N LEU A 46 15.04 2.49 -2.35
CA LEU A 46 16.16 1.59 -2.07
C LEU A 46 17.35 2.36 -1.50
N LEU A 47 17.72 3.49 -2.11
CA LEU A 47 18.82 4.33 -1.64
C LEU A 47 18.58 4.85 -0.22
N LEU A 48 17.37 5.35 0.06
CA LEU A 48 17.01 5.83 1.39
C LEU A 48 17.02 4.69 2.42
N ALA A 49 16.45 3.53 2.09
CA ALA A 49 16.46 2.36 2.97
C ALA A 49 17.90 1.90 3.27
N ALA A 50 18.77 1.84 2.26
CA ALA A 50 20.18 1.49 2.43
C ALA A 50 20.92 2.51 3.33
N ALA A 51 20.69 3.81 3.14
CA ALA A 51 21.28 4.86 3.97
C ALA A 51 20.83 4.76 5.44
N ILE A 52 19.54 4.52 5.68
CA ILE A 52 19.00 4.31 7.04
C ILE A 52 19.64 3.08 7.70
N MET A 53 19.73 1.95 6.99
CA MET A 53 20.38 0.74 7.52
C MET A 53 21.86 0.98 7.84
N ALA A 54 22.59 1.67 6.97
CA ALA A 54 23.99 2.00 7.19
C ALA A 54 24.18 2.92 8.41
N PHE A 55 23.27 3.88 8.62
CA PHE A 55 23.32 4.82 9.75
C PHE A 55 22.96 4.15 11.09
N LEU A 56 21.91 3.31 11.11
CA LEU A 56 21.45 2.65 12.34
C LEU A 56 22.42 1.57 12.82
N ARG A 57 23.34 1.08 11.96
CA ARG A 57 24.41 0.10 12.29
C ARG A 57 23.92 -1.17 13.01
N GLY A 58 22.63 -1.48 12.90
CA GLY A 58 21.96 -2.60 13.54
C GLY A 58 20.87 -3.17 12.65
N GLY A 59 20.12 -4.16 13.16
CA GLY A 59 19.09 -4.89 12.41
C GLY A 59 19.48 -6.34 12.15
N ASN A 60 18.58 -7.10 11.53
CA ASN A 60 18.75 -8.54 11.33
C ASN A 60 18.56 -8.94 9.86
N LEU A 61 19.10 -8.14 8.94
CA LEU A 61 18.97 -8.43 7.51
C LEU A 61 19.57 -9.80 7.14
N GLY A 62 20.58 -10.28 7.87
CA GLY A 62 21.20 -11.58 7.64
C GLY A 62 20.26 -12.78 7.69
N VAL A 63 19.13 -12.69 8.42
CA VAL A 63 18.14 -13.78 8.51
C VAL A 63 17.00 -13.64 7.49
N TRP A 64 17.14 -12.81 6.45
CA TRP A 64 16.10 -12.63 5.44
C TRP A 64 15.61 -13.96 4.81
N HIS A 65 16.49 -14.96 4.71
CA HIS A 65 16.17 -16.29 4.18
C HIS A 65 15.22 -17.11 5.08
N THR A 66 14.96 -16.64 6.31
CA THR A 66 14.02 -17.30 7.25
C THR A 66 12.58 -16.86 7.06
N VAL A 67 12.32 -15.76 6.32
CA VAL A 67 10.95 -15.35 6.02
C VAL A 67 10.35 -16.24 4.92
N PRO A 68 9.02 -16.44 4.89
CA PRO A 68 8.39 -17.25 3.84
C PRO A 68 8.73 -16.71 2.44
N TRP A 69 9.19 -17.56 1.53
CA TRP A 69 9.73 -17.13 0.23
C TRP A 69 8.78 -16.22 -0.58
N TYR A 70 7.47 -16.43 -0.45
CA TYR A 70 6.47 -15.62 -1.15
C TYR A 70 6.45 -14.16 -0.66
N THR A 71 6.85 -13.86 0.58
CA THR A 71 6.88 -12.48 1.10
C THR A 71 8.00 -11.67 0.46
N LEU A 72 9.04 -12.32 -0.07
CA LEU A 72 10.10 -11.66 -0.81
C LEU A 72 9.59 -11.05 -2.13
N SER A 73 8.41 -11.46 -2.60
CA SER A 73 7.75 -10.85 -3.75
C SER A 73 7.18 -9.46 -3.49
N ALA A 74 7.18 -8.98 -2.23
CA ALA A 74 6.65 -7.67 -1.86
C ALA A 74 7.24 -6.51 -2.69
N GLY A 75 8.52 -6.60 -3.08
CA GLY A 75 9.14 -5.61 -3.97
C GLY A 75 8.52 -5.59 -5.38
N PHE A 76 8.21 -6.76 -5.95
CA PHE A 76 7.53 -6.85 -7.25
C PHE A 76 6.08 -6.34 -7.16
N LEU A 77 5.38 -6.59 -6.05
CA LEU A 77 4.08 -6.00 -5.79
C LEU A 77 4.17 -4.47 -5.68
N GLY A 78 5.23 -3.95 -5.06
CA GLY A 78 5.54 -2.51 -5.03
C GLY A 78 5.64 -1.91 -6.43
N VAL A 79 6.31 -2.59 -7.36
CA VAL A 79 6.41 -2.19 -8.77
C VAL A 79 5.03 -2.10 -9.42
N ALA A 80 4.17 -3.10 -9.21
CA ALA A 80 2.80 -3.09 -9.71
C ALA A 80 1.96 -1.96 -9.09
N ILE A 81 2.08 -1.73 -7.78
CA ILE A 81 1.37 -0.67 -7.06
C ILE A 81 1.77 0.70 -7.59
N VAL A 82 3.07 1.01 -7.66
CA VAL A 82 3.53 2.31 -8.18
C VAL A 82 3.19 2.46 -9.65
N GLY A 83 3.33 1.40 -10.47
CA GLY A 83 3.00 1.46 -11.89
C GLY A 83 1.52 1.74 -12.15
N THR A 84 0.63 1.08 -11.41
CA THR A 84 -0.82 1.36 -11.48
C THR A 84 -1.12 2.80 -11.06
N ILE A 85 -0.55 3.29 -9.96
CA ILE A 85 -0.70 4.68 -9.51
C ILE A 85 -0.17 5.68 -10.56
N SER A 86 1.03 5.48 -11.09
CA SER A 86 1.64 6.33 -12.12
C SER A 86 0.79 6.39 -13.39
N TYR A 87 0.06 5.31 -13.69
CA TYR A 87 -0.90 5.26 -14.78
C TYR A 87 -2.24 5.92 -14.44
N THR A 88 -2.82 5.66 -13.27
CA THR A 88 -4.20 6.06 -12.96
C THR A 88 -4.30 7.49 -12.47
N VAL A 89 -3.36 7.99 -11.67
CA VAL A 89 -3.43 9.34 -11.08
C VAL A 89 -3.58 10.43 -12.15
N PRO A 90 -2.82 10.43 -13.27
CA PRO A 90 -2.99 11.42 -14.33
C PRO A 90 -4.31 11.29 -15.12
N ARG A 91 -5.00 10.14 -15.04
CA ARG A 91 -6.18 9.82 -15.85
C ARG A 91 -7.49 10.07 -15.13
N ILE A 92 -7.56 9.69 -13.85
CA ILE A 92 -8.79 9.77 -13.04
C ILE A 92 -8.61 10.63 -11.78
N GLY A 93 -7.42 11.24 -11.60
CA GLY A 93 -7.09 12.03 -10.42
C GLY A 93 -6.61 11.20 -9.22
N LEU A 94 -5.97 11.88 -8.27
CA LEU A 94 -5.40 11.27 -7.06
C LEU A 94 -6.48 10.68 -6.15
N ALA A 95 -7.53 11.46 -5.85
CA ALA A 95 -8.58 11.07 -4.92
C ALA A 95 -9.31 9.80 -5.40
N SER A 96 -9.73 9.76 -6.66
CA SER A 96 -10.39 8.59 -7.26
C SER A 96 -9.46 7.37 -7.31
N THR A 97 -8.18 7.55 -7.66
CA THR A 97 -7.20 6.47 -7.65
C THR A 97 -7.06 5.85 -6.27
N LEU A 98 -6.81 6.66 -5.23
CA LEU A 98 -6.62 6.16 -3.87
C LEU A 98 -7.89 5.53 -3.32
N THR A 99 -9.05 6.10 -3.62
CA THR A 99 -10.33 5.58 -3.13
C THR A 99 -10.64 4.19 -3.69
N VAL A 100 -10.41 3.99 -5.00
CA VAL A 100 -10.57 2.67 -5.62
C VAL A 100 -9.53 1.68 -5.08
N ALA A 101 -8.27 2.11 -4.93
CA ALA A 101 -7.21 1.26 -4.41
C ALA A 101 -7.50 0.80 -2.97
N ILE A 102 -7.88 1.71 -2.08
CA ILE A 102 -8.24 1.41 -0.68
C ILE A 102 -9.44 0.46 -0.62
N ALA A 103 -10.45 0.66 -1.48
CA ALA A 103 -11.59 -0.24 -1.54
C ALA A 103 -11.18 -1.68 -1.88
N ALA A 104 -10.36 -1.85 -2.92
CA ALA A 104 -9.83 -3.15 -3.32
C ALA A 104 -8.93 -3.77 -2.23
N GLN A 105 -8.05 -2.97 -1.62
CA GLN A 105 -7.16 -3.39 -0.53
C GLN A 105 -7.94 -3.91 0.68
N LEU A 106 -9.00 -3.21 1.10
CA LEU A 106 -9.82 -3.61 2.24
C LEU A 106 -10.66 -4.86 1.93
N ALA A 107 -11.19 -4.98 0.70
CA ALA A 107 -11.93 -6.18 0.28
C ALA A 107 -11.01 -7.42 0.25
N ILE A 108 -9.84 -7.33 -0.39
CA ILE A 108 -8.87 -8.43 -0.42
C ILE A 108 -8.34 -8.73 0.98
N GLY A 109 -8.02 -7.70 1.79
CA GLY A 109 -7.57 -7.89 3.17
C GLY A 109 -8.60 -8.62 4.02
N ALA A 110 -9.88 -8.32 3.84
CA ALA A 110 -10.95 -9.02 4.53
C ALA A 110 -11.08 -10.50 4.13
N LEU A 111 -10.82 -10.84 2.87
CA LEU A 111 -10.76 -12.23 2.40
C LEU A 111 -9.54 -12.97 2.94
N LEU A 112 -8.36 -12.32 2.93
CA LEU A 112 -7.14 -12.89 3.50
C LEU A 112 -7.31 -13.18 5.00
N ASP A 113 -7.87 -12.24 5.75
CA ASP A 113 -8.25 -12.41 7.16
C ASP A 113 -9.23 -13.57 7.34
N HIS A 114 -10.24 -13.70 6.46
CA HIS A 114 -11.28 -14.71 6.62
C HIS A 114 -10.75 -16.14 6.49
N PHE A 115 -9.93 -16.36 5.47
CA PHE A 115 -9.36 -17.65 5.15
C PHE A 115 -8.04 -17.92 5.89
N GLY A 116 -7.50 -16.94 6.64
CA GLY A 116 -6.22 -17.07 7.33
C GLY A 116 -5.03 -17.27 6.37
N LEU A 117 -5.13 -16.74 5.15
CA LEU A 117 -4.15 -16.98 4.09
C LEU A 117 -2.83 -16.26 4.38
N LEU A 118 -1.71 -16.85 3.95
CA LEU A 118 -0.38 -16.24 3.99
C LEU A 118 0.10 -15.83 5.39
N GLY A 119 -0.42 -16.46 6.45
CA GLY A 119 -0.10 -16.14 7.84
C GLY A 119 -0.97 -15.05 8.45
N ALA A 120 -2.04 -14.62 7.77
CA ALA A 120 -3.02 -13.70 8.32
C ALA A 120 -3.72 -14.29 9.56
N MET A 121 -4.00 -13.44 10.55
CA MET A 121 -4.76 -13.84 11.73
C MET A 121 -6.20 -14.12 11.30
N GLN A 122 -6.63 -15.38 11.41
CA GLN A 122 -7.95 -15.78 10.95
C GLN A 122 -9.04 -15.05 11.74
N ARG A 123 -9.97 -14.43 11.02
CA ARG A 123 -11.13 -13.73 11.58
C ARG A 123 -12.40 -14.20 10.93
N THR A 124 -13.49 -14.25 11.69
CA THR A 124 -14.81 -14.57 11.14
C THR A 124 -15.27 -13.45 10.20
N PHE A 125 -15.80 -13.83 9.04
CA PHE A 125 -16.43 -12.89 8.11
C PHE A 125 -17.88 -12.68 8.57
N ASP A 126 -18.05 -11.71 9.46
CA ASP A 126 -19.33 -11.42 10.12
C ASP A 126 -20.15 -10.37 9.35
N LEU A 127 -21.43 -10.26 9.73
CA LEU A 127 -22.37 -9.33 9.12
C LEU A 127 -21.92 -7.86 9.18
N PRO A 128 -21.34 -7.36 10.29
CA PRO A 128 -20.77 -6.00 10.35
C PRO A 128 -19.67 -5.77 9.31
N ARG A 129 -18.77 -6.74 9.09
CA ARG A 129 -17.71 -6.63 8.09
C ARG A 129 -18.28 -6.59 6.67
N ILE A 130 -19.30 -7.40 6.37
CA ILE A 130 -20.01 -7.34 5.08
C ILE A 130 -20.65 -5.96 4.88
N ALA A 131 -21.37 -5.46 5.88
CA ALA A 131 -22.01 -4.14 5.82
C ALA A 131 -20.97 -3.02 5.62
N GLY A 132 -19.81 -3.11 6.29
CA GLY A 132 -18.71 -2.18 6.11
C GLY A 132 -18.12 -2.18 4.69
N LEU A 133 -17.95 -3.36 4.08
CA LEU A 133 -17.49 -3.47 2.68
C LEU A 133 -18.51 -2.92 1.68
N VAL A 134 -19.81 -3.13 1.93
CA VAL A 134 -20.87 -2.52 1.10
C VAL A 134 -20.86 -1.00 1.23
N ALA A 135 -20.77 -0.48 2.46
CA ALA A 135 -20.67 0.96 2.69
C ALA A 135 -19.43 1.57 2.03
N LEU A 136 -18.30 0.87 2.07
CA LEU A 136 -17.07 1.26 1.38
C LEU A 136 -17.28 1.31 -0.14
N ALA A 137 -17.91 0.28 -0.74
CA ALA A 137 -18.20 0.26 -2.16
C ALA A 137 -19.11 1.44 -2.59
N LEU A 138 -20.14 1.75 -1.81
CA LEU A 138 -21.01 2.91 -2.03
C LEU A 138 -20.24 4.23 -1.92
N GLY A 139 -19.40 4.37 -0.88
CA GLY A 139 -18.54 5.54 -0.70
C GLY A 139 -17.57 5.72 -1.87
N THR A 140 -16.93 4.65 -2.32
CA THR A 140 -16.06 4.66 -3.50
C THR A 140 -16.81 5.10 -4.75
N TRP A 141 -18.01 4.57 -5.00
CA TRP A 141 -18.84 4.97 -6.13
C TRP A 141 -19.18 6.48 -6.09
N LEU A 142 -19.52 7.01 -4.91
CA LEU A 142 -19.82 8.43 -4.74
C LEU A 142 -18.61 9.34 -4.98
N VAL A 143 -17.40 8.90 -4.61
CA VAL A 143 -16.16 9.69 -4.81
C VAL A 143 -15.69 9.67 -6.26
N VAL A 144 -15.91 8.56 -6.97
CA VAL A 144 -15.44 8.37 -8.35
C VAL A 144 -16.39 8.99 -9.38
N ARG A 145 -17.67 9.17 -9.03
CA ARG A 145 -18.69 9.79 -9.88
C ARG A 145 -18.55 11.31 -9.96
#